data_AF-A0A959GY71-F1
#
_entry.id   AF-A0A959GY71-F1
#
_cell.length_a   1.000
_cell.length_b   1.000
_cell.length_c   1.000
_cell.angle_alpha   90.00
_cell.angle_beta   90.00
_cell.angle_gamma   90.00
#
_symmetry.space_group_name_H-M   'P 1'
#
loop_
_entity.id
_entity.type
_entity.pdbx_description
1 polymer ?
#
loop_
_entity_poly.entity_id
_entity_poly.type
_entity_poly.pdbx_seq_one_letter_code
_entity_poly.pdbx_strand_id
1 'polypeptide(L)'
;MKSTLYNTLKTRMRICWLIPVLAAMLQTGTAQQSCAQLFLSNEPAMTGDTVAIRLTVRGFADIASYQFAMRWNPDDLKFLQHSAAASPLPFQLFNAGQATQGKFISIWSDVNAVGVTLPDDALLFEMKFRVLAQTSGYYPVAIDPEVSPVFEMTVNSKGLPLAHAAGGVRIGASTDFGVTSICASPPPCNAPLGAIKVTLEGGVPPYSYNWE
;
A
#
# COMPACT_ATOMS: atom_id res chain seq x y z
N MET A 1 -70.29 -38.88 36.41
CA MET A 1 -71.48 -37.99 36.42
C MET A 1 -71.08 -36.65 35.80
N LYS A 2 -71.90 -36.08 34.90
CA LYS A 2 -72.58 -34.77 35.09
C LYS A 2 -71.66 -33.68 35.69
N SER A 3 -71.14 -32.75 34.87
CA SER A 3 -71.72 -31.42 34.57
C SER A 3 -71.59 -30.44 35.77
N THR A 4 -71.26 -29.15 35.64
CA THR A 4 -71.17 -28.26 34.46
C THR A 4 -70.07 -27.19 34.75
N LEU A 5 -69.96 -25.94 34.26
CA LEU A 5 -70.79 -25.01 33.46
C LEU A 5 -69.83 -24.02 32.74
N TYR A 6 -70.16 -23.59 31.52
CA TYR A 6 -69.47 -22.47 30.83
C TYR A 6 -69.96 -21.14 31.42
N ASN A 7 -69.11 -20.12 31.58
CA ASN A 7 -69.58 -18.78 31.97
C ASN A 7 -68.82 -17.66 31.25
N THR A 8 -69.53 -16.88 30.45
CA THR A 8 -68.96 -15.93 29.49
C THR A 8 -69.36 -14.50 29.85
N LEU A 9 -68.42 -13.57 30.07
CA LEU A 9 -68.76 -12.17 30.34
C LEU A 9 -67.69 -11.15 29.91
N LYS A 10 -68.13 -10.24 29.02
CA LYS A 10 -67.68 -8.85 28.80
C LYS A 10 -66.19 -8.58 28.50
N THR A 11 -65.88 -8.62 27.21
CA THR A 11 -65.56 -7.42 26.42
C THR A 11 -64.75 -6.30 27.09
N ARG A 12 -63.44 -6.24 26.80
CA ARG A 12 -62.71 -4.97 26.69
C ARG A 12 -61.78 -4.95 25.46
N MET A 13 -62.31 -4.46 24.35
CA MET A 13 -61.51 -3.96 23.23
C MET A 13 -60.70 -2.74 23.69
N ARG A 14 -59.36 -2.80 23.65
CA ARG A 14 -58.49 -1.60 23.62
C ARG A 14 -57.03 -1.89 23.29
N ILE A 15 -56.46 -0.94 22.52
CA ILE A 15 -55.04 -0.62 22.33
C ILE A 15 -54.24 -1.65 21.50
N CYS A 16 -54.02 -1.28 20.25
CA CYS A 16 -52.90 -1.76 19.44
C CYS A 16 -51.58 -1.34 20.07
N TRP A 17 -50.68 -2.29 20.33
CA TRP A 17 -49.26 -2.02 20.47
C TRP A 17 -48.54 -2.67 19.28
N LEU A 18 -48.05 -1.83 18.37
CA LEU A 18 -47.02 -2.22 17.43
C LEU A 18 -45.81 -2.69 18.23
N ILE A 19 -45.46 -3.97 18.15
CA ILE A 19 -44.14 -4.42 18.55
C ILE A 19 -43.19 -3.83 17.50
N PRO A 20 -42.28 -2.90 17.86
CA PRO A 20 -41.22 -2.52 16.94
C PRO A 20 -40.35 -3.77 16.78
N VAL A 21 -40.35 -4.35 15.59
CA VAL A 21 -39.29 -5.29 15.21
C VAL A 21 -38.03 -4.45 15.15
N LEU A 22 -37.31 -4.41 16.28
CA LEU A 22 -35.98 -3.83 16.35
C LEU A 22 -35.05 -4.77 15.59
N ALA A 23 -35.10 -4.66 14.26
CA ALA A 23 -34.12 -5.22 13.37
C ALA A 23 -32.79 -4.56 13.73
N ALA A 24 -32.07 -5.21 14.65
CA ALA A 24 -30.67 -4.92 14.91
C ALA A 24 -29.93 -5.17 13.61
N MET A 25 -29.79 -4.12 12.80
CA MET A 25 -28.93 -4.12 11.64
C MET A 25 -27.55 -4.45 12.16
N LEU A 26 -27.11 -5.68 11.91
CA LEU A 26 -25.71 -6.03 11.89
C LEU A 26 -25.10 -5.19 10.77
N GLN A 27 -24.75 -3.96 11.13
CA GLN A 27 -23.81 -3.15 10.38
C GLN A 27 -22.51 -3.95 10.42
N THR A 28 -22.31 -4.78 9.40
CA THR A 28 -21.03 -5.37 9.07
C THR A 28 -20.13 -4.19 8.75
N GLY A 29 -19.48 -3.67 9.79
CA GLY A 29 -18.53 -2.58 9.67
C GLY A 29 -17.40 -3.07 8.77
N THR A 30 -17.51 -2.74 7.49
CA THR A 30 -16.43 -2.90 6.53
C THR A 30 -15.30 -2.04 7.07
N ALA A 31 -14.30 -2.68 7.68
CA ALA A 31 -13.09 -1.97 8.07
C ALA A 31 -12.56 -1.28 6.81
N GLN A 32 -12.56 0.05 6.82
CA GLN A 32 -12.11 0.88 5.70
C GLN A 32 -10.62 0.56 5.50
N GLN A 33 -10.34 -0.39 4.60
CA GLN A 33 -9.02 -0.97 4.43
C GLN A 33 -8.10 0.09 3.82
N SER A 34 -7.25 0.68 4.65
CA SER A 34 -6.24 1.66 4.26
C SER A 34 -5.19 0.99 3.36
N CYS A 35 -5.49 0.92 2.06
CA CYS A 35 -4.58 0.47 1.03
C CYS A 35 -3.61 1.60 0.68
N ALA A 36 -2.67 1.86 1.60
CA ALA A 36 -1.56 2.75 1.34
C ALA A 36 -0.49 2.02 0.51
N GLN A 37 -0.04 2.67 -0.56
CA GLN A 37 0.78 2.09 -1.61
C GLN A 37 1.98 2.98 -1.91
N LEU A 38 3.15 2.38 -2.18
CA LEU A 38 4.33 3.06 -2.69
C LEU A 38 4.67 2.58 -4.12
N PHE A 39 4.94 3.50 -5.04
CA PHE A 39 5.31 3.19 -6.42
C PHE A 39 6.67 3.78 -6.77
N LEU A 40 7.60 2.93 -7.22
CA LEU A 40 8.84 3.37 -7.85
C LEU A 40 8.62 3.50 -9.37
N SER A 41 9.03 4.64 -9.96
CA SER A 41 8.81 4.89 -11.39
C SER A 41 9.66 3.99 -12.30
N ASN A 42 9.19 3.78 -13.53
CA ASN A 42 9.87 3.00 -14.56
C ASN A 42 10.37 3.96 -15.66
N GLU A 43 11.68 4.17 -15.73
CA GLU A 43 12.29 5.16 -16.63
C GLU A 43 12.92 4.49 -17.86
N PRO A 44 12.54 4.86 -19.10
CA PRO A 44 13.25 4.45 -20.30
C PRO A 44 14.58 5.21 -20.42
N ALA A 45 15.68 4.50 -20.68
CA ALA A 45 17.01 5.12 -20.76
C ALA A 45 18.00 4.32 -21.61
N MET A 46 19.15 4.91 -21.90
CA MET A 46 20.31 4.29 -22.53
C MET A 46 21.45 4.08 -21.53
N THR A 47 22.40 3.22 -21.90
CA THR A 47 23.69 3.07 -21.20
C THR A 47 24.38 4.43 -21.07
N GLY A 48 24.73 4.80 -19.83
CA GLY A 48 25.35 6.09 -19.56
C GLY A 48 24.41 7.29 -19.49
N ASP A 49 23.09 7.11 -19.43
CA ASP A 49 22.19 8.17 -19.00
C ASP A 49 22.23 8.39 -17.49
N THR A 50 21.72 9.54 -17.05
CA THR A 50 21.40 9.82 -15.65
C THR A 50 19.89 9.91 -15.48
N VAL A 51 19.30 8.92 -14.83
CA VAL A 51 17.85 8.79 -14.59
C VAL A 51 17.47 9.29 -13.20
N ALA A 52 16.19 9.58 -12.98
CA ALA A 52 15.61 9.89 -11.67
C ALA A 52 14.43 8.95 -11.38
N ILE A 53 14.66 7.90 -10.58
CA ILE A 53 13.58 7.02 -10.13
C ILE A 53 12.83 7.74 -9.02
N ARG A 54 11.52 7.98 -9.22
CA ARG A 54 10.64 8.68 -8.29
C ARG A 54 9.92 7.67 -7.41
N LEU A 55 9.79 7.95 -6.12
CA LEU A 55 8.89 7.24 -5.22
C LEU A 55 7.64 8.08 -4.98
N THR A 56 6.49 7.60 -5.45
CA THR A 56 5.17 8.23 -5.22
C THR A 56 4.27 7.36 -4.34
N VAL A 57 3.17 7.93 -3.87
CA VAL A 57 2.19 7.25 -3.01
C VAL A 57 0.80 7.15 -3.64
N ARG A 58 0.01 6.16 -3.24
CA ARG A 58 -1.46 6.16 -3.41
C ARG A 58 -2.14 5.67 -2.14
N GLY A 59 -3.35 6.13 -1.87
CA GLY A 59 -4.11 5.77 -0.65
C GLY A 59 -3.43 6.18 0.66
N PHE A 60 -2.54 7.17 0.62
CA PHE A 60 -1.75 7.65 1.76
C PHE A 60 -2.63 8.53 2.65
N ALA A 61 -3.44 7.89 3.50
CA ALA A 61 -4.36 8.53 4.42
C ALA A 61 -3.95 8.32 5.88
N ASP A 62 -3.82 9.42 6.62
CA ASP A 62 -3.52 9.51 8.06
C ASP A 62 -2.27 8.72 8.50
N ILE A 63 -1.27 8.65 7.62
CA ILE A 63 -0.01 7.91 7.84
C ILE A 63 0.83 8.63 8.89
N ALA A 64 1.19 7.94 9.97
CA ALA A 64 1.97 8.46 11.07
C ALA A 64 3.48 8.18 10.91
N SER A 65 3.88 7.11 10.22
CA SER A 65 5.29 6.82 9.91
C SER A 65 5.47 5.86 8.73
N TYR A 66 6.69 5.83 8.18
CA TYR A 66 7.19 4.69 7.41
C TYR A 66 8.70 4.47 7.64
N GLN A 67 9.16 3.25 7.42
CA GLN A 67 10.57 2.91 7.33
C GLN A 67 10.79 1.68 6.44
N PHE A 68 11.78 1.75 5.54
CA PHE A 68 12.13 0.65 4.64
C PHE A 68 13.53 0.82 4.04
N ALA A 69 14.13 -0.30 3.64
CA ALA A 69 15.29 -0.33 2.75
C ALA A 69 14.85 -0.47 1.29
N MET A 70 15.68 0.01 0.36
CA MET A 70 15.57 -0.25 -1.07
C MET A 70 16.87 -0.88 -1.58
N ARG A 71 16.72 -1.76 -2.57
CA ARG A 71 17.82 -2.41 -3.29
C ARG A 71 17.81 -2.17 -4.79
N TRP A 72 18.99 -2.31 -5.39
CA TRP A 72 19.25 -2.42 -6.83
C TRP A 72 20.57 -3.15 -7.05
N ASN A 73 20.88 -3.59 -8.27
CA ASN A 73 22.20 -4.12 -8.59
C ASN A 73 23.21 -2.97 -8.80
N PRO A 74 24.26 -2.81 -7.96
CA PRO A 74 25.23 -1.72 -8.11
C PRO A 74 26.07 -1.80 -9.39
N ASP A 75 26.18 -2.98 -10.01
CA ASP A 75 26.88 -3.16 -11.30
C ASP A 75 26.05 -2.64 -12.49
N ASP A 76 24.72 -2.61 -12.37
CA ASP A 76 23.80 -2.09 -13.40
C ASP A 76 23.47 -0.60 -13.21
N LEU A 77 23.35 -0.14 -11.96
CA LEU A 77 22.92 1.21 -11.60
C LEU A 77 23.79 1.79 -10.48
N LYS A 78 24.48 2.89 -10.76
CA LYS A 78 25.27 3.63 -9.76
C LYS A 78 24.48 4.79 -9.20
N PHE A 79 24.13 4.74 -7.92
CA PHE A 79 23.52 5.86 -7.20
C PHE A 79 24.41 7.11 -7.23
N LEU A 80 23.80 8.27 -7.40
CA LEU A 80 24.45 9.58 -7.44
C LEU A 80 24.00 10.49 -6.28
N GLN A 81 22.68 10.63 -6.10
CA GLN A 81 22.07 11.51 -5.12
C GLN A 81 20.59 11.16 -4.90
N HIS A 82 19.99 11.68 -3.83
CA HIS A 82 18.54 11.65 -3.59
C HIS A 82 18.03 13.09 -3.42
N SER A 83 16.73 13.32 -3.60
CA SER A 83 16.10 14.60 -3.32
C SER A 83 14.66 14.43 -2.82
N ALA A 84 14.35 15.06 -1.70
CA ALA A 84 13.01 15.21 -1.15
C ALA A 84 12.48 16.66 -1.30
N ALA A 85 13.17 17.52 -2.07
CA ALA A 85 12.91 18.96 -2.10
C ALA A 85 11.53 19.37 -2.66
N ALA A 86 10.87 18.47 -3.41
CA ALA A 86 9.51 18.62 -3.90
C ALA A 86 8.48 17.76 -3.14
N SER A 87 8.84 17.25 -1.96
CA SER A 87 7.95 16.47 -1.11
C SER A 87 7.12 17.33 -0.16
N PRO A 88 5.85 16.97 0.10
CA PRO A 88 5.07 17.55 1.19
C PRO A 88 5.49 17.02 2.58
N LEU A 89 6.29 15.95 2.68
CA LEU A 89 6.70 15.39 3.97
C LEU A 89 8.00 16.04 4.49
N PRO A 90 7.96 16.76 5.63
CA PRO A 90 9.15 17.38 6.22
C PRO A 90 10.00 16.35 6.97
N PHE A 91 11.28 16.68 7.16
CA PHE A 91 12.23 15.95 8.02
C PHE A 91 12.41 14.44 7.71
N GLN A 92 12.20 14.02 6.46
CA GLN A 92 12.56 12.67 6.00
C GLN A 92 14.05 12.40 6.23
N LEU A 93 14.37 11.21 6.75
CA LEU A 93 15.72 10.76 7.01
C LEU A 93 16.15 9.71 5.97
N PHE A 94 17.40 9.82 5.53
CA PHE A 94 17.96 8.99 4.46
C PHE A 94 19.34 8.47 4.85
N ASN A 95 19.61 7.20 4.57
CA ASN A 95 20.95 6.62 4.72
C ASN A 95 21.40 5.97 3.40
N ALA A 96 22.30 6.66 2.71
CA ALA A 96 22.95 6.21 1.48
C ALA A 96 24.36 5.64 1.71
N GLY A 97 24.77 5.41 2.97
CA GLY A 97 26.11 4.93 3.33
C GLY A 97 26.47 3.53 2.81
N GLN A 98 25.47 2.79 2.32
CA GLN A 98 25.61 1.48 1.66
C GLN A 98 25.27 1.51 0.16
N ALA A 99 25.16 2.70 -0.47
CA ALA A 99 24.75 2.82 -1.86
C ALA A 99 25.74 2.21 -2.87
N THR A 100 27.02 2.07 -2.50
CA THR A 100 28.01 1.30 -3.29
C THR A 100 27.78 -0.22 -3.24
N GLN A 101 26.93 -0.69 -2.33
CA GLN A 101 26.52 -2.09 -2.16
C GLN A 101 25.06 -2.31 -2.59
N GLY A 102 24.51 -1.38 -3.38
CA GLY A 102 23.14 -1.48 -3.89
C GLY A 102 22.05 -1.18 -2.88
N LYS A 103 22.32 -0.47 -1.77
CA LYS A 103 21.37 -0.25 -0.66
C LYS A 103 21.16 1.21 -0.30
N PHE A 104 19.91 1.59 -0.01
CA PHE A 104 19.51 2.89 0.52
C PHE A 104 18.35 2.72 1.51
N ILE A 105 18.35 3.43 2.63
CA ILE A 105 17.28 3.37 3.64
C ILE A 105 16.57 4.73 3.70
N SER A 106 15.23 4.71 3.80
CA SER A 106 14.41 5.89 4.11
C SER A 106 13.55 5.65 5.35
N ILE A 107 13.45 6.67 6.20
CA ILE A 107 12.65 6.67 7.44
C ILE A 107 11.94 8.03 7.55
N TRP A 108 10.67 8.03 7.93
CA TRP A 108 9.90 9.24 8.23
C TRP A 108 8.85 8.98 9.31
N SER A 109 8.54 10.02 10.09
CA SER A 109 7.46 10.02 11.09
C SER A 109 6.88 11.43 11.23
N ASP A 110 5.56 11.53 11.37
CA ASP A 110 4.90 12.79 11.73
C ASP A 110 5.26 13.20 13.17
N VAL A 111 6.07 14.26 13.28
CA VAL A 111 6.50 14.84 14.56
C VAL A 111 5.35 15.41 15.40
N ASN A 112 4.16 15.60 14.82
CA ASN A 112 2.96 16.07 15.51
C ASN A 112 2.06 14.94 16.02
N ALA A 113 2.32 13.69 15.59
CA ALA A 113 1.52 12.49 15.89
C ALA A 113 0.01 12.60 15.58
N VAL A 114 -0.36 13.38 14.56
CA VAL A 114 -1.74 13.48 14.03
C VAL A 114 -1.96 12.64 12.78
N GLY A 115 -0.88 12.27 12.08
CA GLY A 115 -0.93 11.56 10.80
C GLY A 115 -1.05 12.52 9.61
N VAL A 116 -0.48 12.12 8.47
CA VAL A 116 -0.47 12.93 7.24
C VAL A 116 -1.22 12.21 6.13
N THR A 117 -2.16 12.93 5.52
CA THR A 117 -2.86 12.52 4.29
C THR A 117 -2.25 13.25 3.09
N LEU A 118 -1.89 12.51 2.03
CA LEU A 118 -1.37 13.02 0.77
C LEU A 118 -2.29 12.61 -0.40
N PRO A 119 -2.37 13.42 -1.48
CA PRO A 119 -3.08 12.99 -2.69
C PRO A 119 -2.32 11.86 -3.40
N ASP A 120 -3.05 11.07 -4.19
CA ASP A 120 -2.46 10.05 -5.05
C ASP A 120 -1.43 10.66 -6.02
N ASP A 121 -0.38 9.88 -6.30
CA ASP A 121 0.81 10.23 -7.07
C ASP A 121 1.68 11.37 -6.51
N ALA A 122 1.44 11.79 -5.24
CA ALA A 122 2.35 12.69 -4.53
C ALA A 122 3.75 12.07 -4.34
N LEU A 123 4.79 12.91 -4.48
CA LEU A 123 6.20 12.50 -4.41
C LEU A 123 6.71 12.45 -2.95
N LEU A 124 7.27 11.32 -2.53
CA LEU A 124 8.05 11.25 -1.29
C LEU A 124 9.47 11.74 -1.53
N PHE A 125 10.16 11.17 -2.53
CA PHE A 125 11.49 11.59 -2.95
C PHE A 125 11.82 11.00 -4.33
N GLU A 126 12.91 11.48 -4.94
CA GLU A 126 13.56 10.89 -6.10
C GLU A 126 14.97 10.39 -5.74
N MET A 127 15.42 9.32 -6.40
CA MET A 127 16.79 8.81 -6.38
C MET A 127 17.37 8.87 -7.79
N LYS A 128 18.54 9.48 -7.94
CA LYS A 128 19.21 9.65 -9.23
C LYS A 128 20.33 8.64 -9.40
N PHE A 129 20.32 7.93 -10.53
CA PHE A 129 21.26 6.87 -10.87
C PHE A 129 21.93 7.15 -12.20
N ARG A 130 23.21 6.81 -12.30
CA ARG A 130 23.93 6.62 -13.57
C ARG A 130 23.69 5.19 -14.06
N VAL A 131 23.20 5.05 -15.28
CA VAL A 131 23.02 3.74 -15.92
C VAL A 131 24.40 3.17 -16.30
N LEU A 132 24.75 2.01 -15.73
CA LEU A 132 25.97 1.26 -16.05
C LEU A 132 25.70 0.05 -16.94
N ALA A 133 24.48 -0.51 -16.87
CA ALA A 133 24.04 -1.63 -17.69
C ALA A 133 24.24 -1.41 -19.20
N GLN A 134 24.70 -2.46 -19.88
CA GLN A 134 25.14 -2.44 -21.30
C GLN A 134 24.16 -3.15 -22.25
N THR A 135 23.19 -3.92 -21.72
CA THR A 135 22.30 -4.77 -22.50
C THR A 135 20.85 -4.28 -22.47
N SER A 136 20.06 -4.67 -23.47
CA SER A 136 18.60 -4.47 -23.42
C SER A 136 18.00 -5.28 -22.26
N GLY A 137 17.09 -4.70 -21.50
CA GLY A 137 16.54 -5.31 -20.29
C GLY A 137 15.82 -4.33 -19.35
N TYR A 138 15.41 -4.85 -18.20
CA TYR A 138 14.83 -4.10 -17.09
C TYR A 138 15.71 -4.29 -15.85
N TYR A 139 16.11 -3.18 -15.25
CA TYR A 139 17.08 -3.11 -14.15
C TYR A 139 16.36 -2.55 -12.91
N PRO A 140 15.89 -3.41 -12.01
CA PRO A 140 14.94 -3.01 -10.98
C PRO A 140 15.60 -2.19 -9.86
N VAL A 141 14.87 -1.17 -9.42
CA VAL A 141 15.00 -0.60 -8.08
C VAL A 141 13.75 -1.01 -7.32
N ALA A 142 13.91 -1.68 -6.18
CA ALA A 142 12.81 -2.25 -5.40
C ALA A 142 12.94 -1.86 -3.93
N ILE A 143 11.83 -1.86 -3.20
CA ILE A 143 11.86 -1.91 -1.73
C ILE A 143 12.17 -3.35 -1.31
N ASP A 144 12.95 -3.53 -0.25
CA ASP A 144 13.49 -4.84 0.13
C ASP A 144 13.06 -5.24 1.55
N PRO A 145 12.19 -6.25 1.72
CA PRO A 145 11.75 -6.68 3.05
C PRO A 145 12.83 -7.47 3.81
N GLU A 146 13.87 -7.97 3.13
CA GLU A 146 14.96 -8.73 3.76
C GLU A 146 16.07 -7.85 4.37
N VAL A 147 16.11 -6.57 4.02
CA VAL A 147 17.17 -5.64 4.45
C VAL A 147 16.65 -4.69 5.53
N SER A 148 17.22 -4.82 6.73
CA SER A 148 17.02 -3.92 7.87
C SER A 148 17.11 -2.44 7.46
N PRO A 149 16.21 -1.53 7.91
CA PRO A 149 15.31 -1.63 9.07
C PRO A 149 14.08 -2.52 8.85
N VAL A 150 13.29 -2.71 9.90
CA VAL A 150 11.97 -3.36 9.81
C VAL A 150 11.12 -2.62 8.77
N PHE A 151 10.55 -3.37 7.84
CA PHE A 151 9.68 -2.88 6.78
C PHE A 151 8.29 -2.54 7.35
N GLU A 152 7.99 -1.25 7.52
CA GLU A 152 6.78 -0.80 8.22
C GLU A 152 6.23 0.52 7.67
N MET A 153 4.90 0.65 7.67
CA MET A 153 4.15 1.92 7.58
C MET A 153 3.08 1.89 8.66
N THR A 154 2.77 3.01 9.32
CA THR A 154 1.77 3.03 10.42
C THR A 154 0.67 4.07 10.26
N VAL A 155 -0.52 3.75 10.79
CA VAL A 155 -1.67 4.63 10.96
C VAL A 155 -2.21 4.45 12.37
N ASN A 156 -2.42 5.53 13.12
CA ASN A 156 -2.99 5.49 14.47
C ASN A 156 -2.32 4.44 15.40
N SER A 157 -0.98 4.40 15.40
CA SER A 157 -0.14 3.42 16.15
C SER A 157 -0.37 1.95 15.79
N LYS A 158 -0.87 1.65 14.58
CA LYS A 158 -1.00 0.29 14.03
C LYS A 158 -0.19 0.17 12.74
N GLY A 159 0.56 -0.92 12.61
CA GLY A 159 1.23 -1.26 11.36
C GLY A 159 0.22 -1.58 10.25
N LEU A 160 0.50 -1.08 9.05
CA LEU A 160 -0.17 -1.42 7.81
C LEU A 160 0.70 -2.37 6.98
N PRO A 161 0.09 -3.24 6.14
CA PRO A 161 0.81 -3.87 5.05
C PRO A 161 1.32 -2.77 4.10
N LEU A 162 2.63 -2.55 4.06
CA LEU A 162 3.24 -1.58 3.15
C LEU A 162 3.25 -2.19 1.73
N ALA A 163 2.16 -1.97 0.99
CA ALA A 163 2.08 -2.42 -0.40
C ALA A 163 2.98 -1.57 -1.30
N HIS A 164 3.74 -2.20 -2.18
CA HIS A 164 4.68 -1.47 -3.03
C HIS A 164 4.88 -2.11 -4.41
N ALA A 165 5.11 -1.28 -5.42
CA ALA A 165 5.52 -1.69 -6.76
C ALA A 165 6.97 -1.29 -7.03
N ALA A 166 7.76 -2.22 -7.57
CA ALA A 166 9.13 -1.96 -8.00
C ALA A 166 9.18 -1.10 -9.28
N GLY A 167 10.27 -0.35 -9.42
CA GLY A 167 10.55 0.55 -10.53
C GLY A 167 11.95 0.31 -11.08
N GLY A 168 12.59 1.33 -11.64
CA GLY A 168 13.95 1.23 -12.17
C GLY A 168 14.03 1.53 -13.67
N VAL A 169 15.05 0.99 -14.33
CA VAL A 169 15.46 1.43 -15.67
C VAL A 169 15.11 0.40 -16.74
N ARG A 170 14.60 0.87 -17.89
CA ARG A 170 14.32 0.05 -19.07
C ARG A 170 15.21 0.49 -20.24
N ILE A 171 16.14 -0.38 -20.64
CA ILE A 171 16.99 -0.18 -21.81
C ILE A 171 16.41 -1.02 -22.93
N GLY A 172 15.89 -0.41 -24.00
CA GLY A 172 15.33 -1.11 -25.17
C GLY A 172 14.12 -2.03 -24.90
N ALA A 173 13.63 -2.09 -23.66
CA ALA A 173 12.50 -2.90 -23.23
C ALA A 173 11.19 -2.07 -23.19
N SER A 174 10.06 -2.73 -23.41
CA SER A 174 8.75 -2.05 -23.43
C SER A 174 8.41 -1.42 -22.07
N THR A 175 7.89 -0.19 -22.10
CA THR A 175 7.32 0.52 -20.95
C THR A 175 5.81 0.27 -20.78
N ASP A 176 5.19 -0.48 -21.69
CA ASP A 176 3.73 -0.65 -21.77
C ASP A 176 3.12 -1.52 -20.65
N PHE A 177 3.92 -2.35 -19.96
CA PHE A 177 3.43 -3.18 -18.86
C PHE A 177 3.78 -2.58 -17.49
N GLY A 178 2.75 -2.31 -16.68
CA GLY A 178 2.85 -1.71 -15.36
C GLY A 178 1.89 -2.28 -14.31
N VAL A 179 2.13 -1.95 -13.05
CA VAL A 179 1.25 -2.24 -11.91
C VAL A 179 0.60 -0.94 -11.44
N THR A 180 -0.73 -0.86 -11.45
CA THR A 180 -1.47 0.35 -11.08
C THR A 180 -1.98 0.35 -9.66
N SER A 181 -2.12 -0.83 -9.04
CA SER A 181 -2.60 -0.98 -7.68
C SER A 181 -2.17 -2.32 -7.07
N ILE A 182 -1.76 -2.31 -5.80
CA ILE A 182 -1.49 -3.50 -4.99
C ILE A 182 -2.15 -3.28 -3.63
N CYS A 183 -3.18 -4.05 -3.27
CA CYS A 183 -3.86 -3.94 -1.97
C CYS A 183 -3.83 -5.27 -1.23
N ALA A 184 -3.07 -5.33 -0.14
CA ALA A 184 -3.13 -6.44 0.81
C ALA A 184 -4.24 -6.20 1.84
N SER A 185 -5.13 -7.17 1.98
CA SER A 185 -6.19 -7.25 2.98
C SER A 185 -5.79 -8.28 4.03
N PRO A 186 -5.50 -7.89 5.29
CA PRO A 186 -5.31 -8.86 6.36
C PRO A 186 -6.63 -9.64 6.59
N PRO A 187 -6.55 -10.90 7.04
CA PRO A 187 -7.75 -11.65 7.43
C PRO A 187 -8.48 -10.94 8.58
N PRO A 188 -9.83 -10.91 8.58
CA PRO A 188 -10.60 -10.67 9.79
C PRO A 188 -10.17 -11.61 10.93
N CYS A 189 -10.34 -11.20 12.18
CA CYS A 189 -9.99 -12.05 13.33
C CYS A 189 -10.68 -13.42 13.23
N ASN A 190 -9.90 -14.50 13.29
CA ASN A 190 -10.30 -15.90 13.10
C ASN A 190 -10.67 -16.33 11.66
N ALA A 191 -10.45 -15.50 10.63
CA ALA A 191 -10.49 -15.93 9.24
C ALA A 191 -9.16 -16.60 8.83
N PRO A 192 -9.15 -17.64 7.98
CA PRO A 192 -7.95 -18.44 7.70
C PRO A 192 -6.98 -17.80 6.70
N LEU A 193 -7.45 -16.87 5.86
CA LEU A 193 -6.66 -16.25 4.79
C LEU A 193 -7.04 -14.78 4.61
N GLY A 194 -6.03 -13.95 4.34
CA GLY A 194 -6.23 -12.61 3.77
C GLY A 194 -6.44 -12.65 2.24
N ALA A 195 -6.36 -11.51 1.60
CA ALA A 195 -6.40 -11.40 0.14
C ALA A 195 -5.43 -10.33 -0.37
N ILE A 196 -4.81 -10.55 -1.54
CA ILE A 196 -4.05 -9.51 -2.25
C ILE A 196 -4.76 -9.23 -3.56
N LYS A 197 -5.10 -7.96 -3.81
CA LYS A 197 -5.64 -7.49 -5.08
C LYS A 197 -4.55 -6.74 -5.84
N VAL A 198 -4.19 -7.21 -7.03
CA VAL A 198 -3.27 -6.52 -7.94
C VAL A 198 -4.03 -6.08 -9.19
N THR A 199 -3.86 -4.82 -9.58
CA THR A 199 -4.33 -4.29 -10.86
C THR A 199 -3.12 -4.02 -11.75
N LEU A 200 -3.16 -4.52 -12.99
CA LEU A 200 -2.11 -4.39 -13.99
C LEU A 200 -2.62 -3.53 -15.16
N GLU A 201 -1.71 -2.90 -15.89
CA GLU A 201 -2.02 -2.18 -17.13
C GLU A 201 -1.07 -2.57 -18.28
N GLY A 202 -1.60 -2.49 -19.50
CA GLY A 202 -0.93 -2.79 -20.77
C GLY A 202 -0.25 -4.16 -20.83
N GLY A 203 0.74 -4.29 -21.71
CA GLY A 203 1.31 -5.57 -22.12
C GLY A 203 0.32 -6.44 -22.88
N VAL A 204 0.64 -7.74 -23.03
CA VAL A 204 -0.19 -8.72 -23.74
C VAL A 204 -0.67 -9.78 -22.76
N PRO A 205 -1.99 -9.87 -22.47
CA PRO A 205 -2.56 -10.95 -21.64
C PRO A 205 -2.38 -12.34 -22.28
N PRO A 206 -2.42 -13.45 -21.50
CA PRO A 206 -2.75 -13.51 -20.07
C PRO A 206 -1.57 -13.17 -19.15
N TYR A 207 -1.88 -12.58 -17.99
CA TYR A 207 -0.89 -12.32 -16.94
C TYR A 207 -0.71 -13.54 -16.02
N SER A 208 0.53 -13.82 -15.63
CA SER A 208 0.89 -14.83 -14.63
C SER A 208 1.38 -14.18 -13.33
N TYR A 209 0.88 -14.64 -12.19
CA TYR A 209 1.33 -14.21 -10.87
C TYR A 209 2.15 -15.31 -10.21
N ASN A 210 3.43 -15.03 -9.94
CA ASN A 210 4.25 -15.86 -9.08
C ASN A 210 4.16 -15.26 -7.66
N TRP A 211 3.99 -16.13 -6.67
CA TRP A 211 3.98 -15.77 -5.25
C TRP A 211 5.07 -16.60 -4.56
N GLU A 212 5.90 -15.93 -3.76
CA GLU A 212 7.02 -16.49 -2.99
C GLU A 212 6.86 -16.07 -1.52
#